data_AF-X1E4L4-F1
#
_entry.id   AF-X1E4L4-F1
#
_cell.length_a   1.000
_cell.length_b   1.000
_cell.length_c   1.000
_cell.angle_alpha   90.00
_cell.angle_beta   90.00
_cell.angle_gamma   90.00
#
_symmetry.space_group_name_H-M   'P 1'
#
loop_
_entity.id
_entity.type
_entity.pdbx_description
1 polymer ?
#
loop_
_entity_poly.entity_id
_entity_poly.type
_entity_poly.pdbx_seq_one_letter_code
_entity_poly.pdbx_strand_id
1 'polypeptide(L)' 'MVIEKIIDETPGERAIRTFHFNFKDEKLREEFTFESGQFAEYSVFGVGEAPFCISSSPTRSDHLEFAVLR' A
#
# COMPACT_ATOMS: atom_id res chain seq x y z
N MET A 1 2.39 8.09 -5.78
CA MET A 1 1.97 6.71 -6.10
C MET A 1 0.66 6.72 -6.87
N VAL A 2 0.30 5.59 -7.46
CA VAL A 2 -1.00 5.28 -8.08
C VAL A 2 -1.52 3.96 -7.52
N ILE A 3 -2.84 3.83 -7.42
CA ILE A 3 -3.49 2.55 -7.10
C ILE A 3 -3.74 1.85 -8.44
N GLU A 4 -3.11 0.71 -8.68
CA GLU A 4 -3.29 -0.07 -9.90
C GLU A 4 -4.41 -1.11 -9.74
N LYS A 5 -4.61 -1.61 -8.52
CA LYS A 5 -5.61 -2.63 -8.21
C LYS A 5 -6.12 -2.48 -6.78
N ILE A 6 -7.40 -2.81 -6.58
CA ILE A 6 -8.03 -2.96 -5.27
C ILE A 6 -8.58 -4.38 -5.19
N ILE A 7 -8.30 -5.07 -4.10
CA ILE A 7 -8.78 -6.42 -3.82
C ILE A 7 -9.66 -6.34 -2.57
N ASP A 8 -10.91 -6.78 -2.69
CA ASP A 8 -11.79 -6.99 -1.54
C ASP A 8 -11.48 -8.39 -0.96
N GLU A 9 -10.78 -8.45 0.17
CA GLU A 9 -10.35 -9.70 0.82
C GLU A 9 -11.51 -10.32 1.62
N THR A 10 -12.17 -9.49 2.43
CA THR A 10 -13.24 -9.90 3.34
C THR A 10 -14.40 -8.92 3.21
N PRO A 11 -15.63 -9.37 2.91
CA PRO A 11 -16.82 -8.50 2.89
C PRO A 11 -17.45 -8.35 4.28
N GLY A 12 -18.45 -7.45 4.40
CA GLY A 12 -19.28 -7.28 5.60
C GLY A 12 -18.92 -6.06 6.45
N GLU A 13 -19.30 -6.08 7.73
CA GLU A 13 -19.11 -4.95 8.66
C GLU A 13 -17.64 -4.72 9.06
N ARG A 14 -16.78 -5.72 8.84
CA ARG A 14 -15.33 -5.66 9.09
C ARG A 14 -14.59 -5.93 7.79
N ALA A 15 -14.87 -5.09 6.79
CA ALA A 15 -14.37 -5.32 5.45
C ALA A 15 -12.87 -5.02 5.36
N ILE A 16 -12.11 -5.92 4.74
CA ILE A 16 -10.67 -5.74 4.50
C ILE A 16 -10.45 -5.54 3.01
N ARG A 17 -9.68 -4.50 2.67
CA ARG A 17 -9.25 -4.23 1.30
C ARG A 17 -7.73 -4.15 1.21
N THR A 18 -7.18 -4.84 0.22
CA THR A 18 -5.77 -4.72 -0.15
C THR A 18 -5.65 -3.79 -1.35
N PHE A 19 -4.80 -2.77 -1.21
CA PHE A 19 -4.50 -1.83 -2.27
C PHE A 19 -3.12 -2.13 -2.86
N HIS A 20 -3.06 -2.33 -4.17
CA HIS A 20 -1.81 -2.43 -4.91
C HIS A 20 -1.38 -1.05 -5.37
N PHE A 21 -0.28 -0.58 -4.81
CA PHE A 21 0.32 0.70 -5.14
C PHE A 21 1.56 0.53 -6.00
N ASN A 22 1.74 1.47 -6.92
CA ASN A 22 2.99 1.64 -7.64
C ASN A 22 3.43 3.11 -7.68
N PHE A 23 4.72 3.31 -7.96
CA PHE A 23 5.25 4.64 -8.21
C PHE A 23 4.83 5.11 -9.61
N LYS A 24 4.58 6.42 -9.75
CA LYS A 24 4.32 7.03 -11.06
C LYS A 24 5.61 7.13 -11.90
N ASP A 25 6.74 7.24 -11.20
CA ASP A 25 8.07 7.29 -11.78
C ASP A 25 8.56 5.84 -11.97
N GLU A 26 8.87 5.49 -13.22
CA GLU A 26 9.30 4.13 -13.59
C GLU A 26 10.64 3.76 -12.97
N LYS A 27 11.57 4.72 -12.87
CA LYS A 27 12.88 4.49 -12.27
C LYS A 27 12.74 4.20 -10.78
N LEU A 28 11.91 4.98 -10.09
CA LEU A 28 11.63 4.73 -8.67
C LEU A 28 10.91 3.40 -8.45
N ARG A 29 10.05 2.98 -9.39
CA ARG A 29 9.43 1.64 -9.34
C ARG A 29 10.47 0.52 -9.40
N GLU A 30 11.52 0.67 -10.21
CA GLU A 30 12.58 -0.34 -10.35
C GLU A 30 13.59 -0.34 -9.19
N GLU A 31 13.90 0.84 -8.65
CA GLU A 31 14.97 0.99 -7.66
C GLU A 31 14.47 0.92 -6.20
N PHE A 32 13.18 1.14 -5.95
CA PHE A 32 12.65 1.16 -4.59
C PHE A 32 12.70 -0.24 -3.95
N THR A 33 13.25 -0.27 -2.73
CA THR A 33 13.26 -1.45 -1.87
C THR A 33 12.89 -1.04 -0.44
N PHE A 34 12.44 -2.00 0.34
CA PHE A 34 12.07 -1.83 1.74
C PHE A 34 12.45 -3.07 2.56
N GLU A 35 12.49 -2.91 3.87
CA GLU A 35 12.70 -3.99 4.83
C GLU A 35 11.39 -4.38 5.50
N SER A 36 11.29 -5.65 5.90
CA SER A 36 10.13 -6.15 6.64
C SER A 36 9.90 -5.34 7.92
N GLY A 37 8.64 -4.95 8.15
CA GLY A 37 8.24 -4.15 9.31
C GLY A 37 8.21 -2.64 9.08
N GLN A 38 8.58 -2.17 7.88
CA GLN A 38 8.39 -0.77 7.51
C GLN A 38 6.93 -0.45 7.17
N PHE A 39 6.59 0.84 7.26
CA PHE A 39 5.27 1.39 6.99
C PHE A 39 5.38 2.65 6.13
N ALA A 40 4.26 3.04 5.53
CA ALA A 40 4.10 4.32 4.85
C ALA A 40 3.08 5.18 5.60
N GLU A 41 3.27 6.50 5.57
CA GLU A 41 2.26 7.45 6.03
C GLU A 41 1.43 7.92 4.84
N TYR A 42 0.12 7.82 4.98
CA TYR A 42 -0.83 8.31 3.99
C TYR A 42 -1.54 9.54 4.52
N SER A 43 -1.50 10.62 3.74
CA SER A 43 -2.12 11.88 4.08
C SER A 43 -3.35 12.15 3.22
N VAL A 44 -4.40 12.68 3.85
CA VAL A 44 -5.58 13.23 3.17
C VAL A 44 -5.66 14.71 3.50
N PHE A 45 -5.64 15.55 2.47
CA PHE A 45 -5.62 17.01 2.62
C PHE A 45 -6.83 17.49 3.43
N GLY A 46 -6.56 18.24 4.51
CA GLY A 46 -7.58 18.76 5.41
C GLY A 46 -8.13 17.76 6.44
N VAL A 47 -7.67 16.51 6.46
CA VAL A 47 -8.10 15.48 7.42
C VAL A 47 -6.95 15.09 8.36
N GLY A 48 -5.78 14.77 7.80
CA GLY A 48 -4.61 14.34 8.57
C GLY A 48 -3.85 13.22 7.88
N GLU A 49 -3.00 12.54 8.63
CA GLU A 49 -2.16 11.43 8.18
C GLU A 49 -2.29 10.22 9.11
N ALA A 50 -2.07 9.03 8.55
CA ALA A 50 -2.08 7.80 9.31
C ALA A 50 -1.02 6.81 8.77
N PRO A 51 -0.35 6.06 9.65
CA PRO A 51 0.62 5.05 9.26
C PRO A 51 -0.06 3.72 8.90
N PHE A 52 0.43 3.08 7.85
CA PHE A 52 -0.01 1.74 7.42
C PHE A 52 1.19 0.90 7.03
N CYS A 53 1.28 -0.31 7.59
CA CYS A 53 2.37 -1.24 7.31
C CYS A 53 2.32 -1.74 5.87
N ILE A 54 3.50 -1.91 5.26
CA ILE A 54 3.62 -2.59 3.96
C ILE A 54 3.31 -4.07 4.19
N SER A 55 2.30 -4.60 3.50
CA SER A 55 1.86 -5.99 3.64
C SER A 55 2.42 -6.93 2.58
N SER A 56 3.04 -6.41 1.51
CA SER A 56 3.74 -7.23 0.51
C SER A 56 5.12 -7.66 1.02
N SER A 57 5.65 -8.75 0.43
CA SER A 57 7.02 -9.20 0.71
C SER A 57 8.04 -8.23 0.09
N PRO A 58 9.14 -7.88 0.79
CA PRO A 58 10.22 -7.09 0.21
C PRO A 58 10.93 -7.79 -0.95
N THR A 59 10.74 -9.11 -1.10
CA THR A 59 11.25 -9.87 -2.25
C THR A 59 10.39 -9.72 -3.53
N ARG A 60 9.23 -9.06 -3.43
CA ARG A 60 8.34 -8.74 -4.56
C ARG A 60 8.38 -7.22 -4.78
N SER A 61 9.14 -6.80 -5.77
CA SER A 61 9.37 -5.37 -6.06
C SER A 61 8.43 -4.78 -7.12
N ASP A 62 7.51 -5.57 -7.68
CA ASP A 62 6.66 -5.12 -8.79
C ASP A 62 5.52 -4.17 -8.36
N HIS A 63 5.19 -4.16 -7.07
CA HIS A 63 4.24 -3.25 -6.41
C HIS A 63 4.37 -3.31 -4.88
N LEU A 64 3.71 -2.39 -4.19
CA LEU A 64 3.50 -2.42 -2.74
C LEU A 64 2.05 -2.77 -2.42
N GLU A 65 1.83 -3.56 -1.38
CA GLU A 65 0.49 -3.87 -0.87
C GLU A 65 0.27 -3.25 0.49
N PHE A 66 -0.95 -2.77 0.73
CA PHE A 66 -1.40 -2.28 2.03
C PHE A 66 -2.81 -2.80 2.28
N ALA A 67 -2.97 -3.57 3.35
CA ALA A 67 -4.25 -4.10 3.79
C ALA A 67 -4.88 -3.16 4.82
N VAL A 68 -6.10 -2.71 4.54
CA VAL A 68 -6.83 -1.76 5.38
C VAL A 68 -8.16 -2.37 5.81
N LEU A 69 -8.40 -2.41 7.11
CA LEU A 69 -9.71 -2.68 7.67
C LEU A 69 -10.55 -1.40 7.64
N ARG A 70 -11.73 -1.48 7.04
CA ARG A 70 -12.73 -0.42 7.00
C ARG A 70 -13.76 -0.57 8.11
#